data_AF-A0A7C6G1E9-F1
#
_entry.id   AF-A0A7C6G1E9-F1
#
_cell.length_a   1.000
_cell.length_b   1.000
_cell.length_c   1.000
_cell.angle_alpha   90.00
_cell.angle_beta   90.00
_cell.angle_gamma   90.00
#
_symmetry.space_group_name_H-M   'P 1'
#
loop_
_entity.id
_entity.type
_entity.pdbx_description
1 polymer ?
#
loop_
_entity_poly.entity_id
_entity_poly.type
_entity_poly.pdbx_seq_one_letter_code
_entity_poly.pdbx_strand_id
1 'polypeptide(L)'
;MGSVNIVKYANRFCLLLLFSLIIVLSSGAVSATTDNETVNPTNSTEPIINEQITDQNKNTPIPHAAAGSVTFTQDEIKQASHEVKTHIENNKNLPDKVTINGIDVDMPSFLRLITSLTQKINNNDKTGITYVKCDKPTAPQDTITTGQLTKATYIEIAGIIQRYMDRNLKAPNYSTKTGLGAYWGYENMIYTYSKILDPTAQTTLPAKISILPWKYLSNYLGTFTIQQTKDAATRVKNYVETEKKLPGKVEISGIDLQGKPLTIEIEMPEFLQLLTTVIQKINKN
;
A
#
# COMPACT_ATOMS: atom_id res chain seq x y z
N MET A 1 -8.72 -45.41 16.26
CA MET A 1 -9.27 -44.14 15.74
C MET A 1 -8.52 -42.99 16.39
N GLY A 2 -7.56 -42.38 15.68
CA GLY A 2 -6.64 -41.39 16.25
C GLY A 2 -6.91 -39.97 15.74
N SER A 3 -7.99 -39.33 16.21
CA SER A 3 -8.36 -37.96 15.83
C SER A 3 -7.97 -36.93 16.90
N VAL A 4 -6.74 -37.04 17.43
CA VAL A 4 -6.18 -36.07 18.39
C VAL A 4 -4.72 -35.81 18.04
N ASN A 5 -4.43 -34.61 17.50
CA ASN A 5 -3.29 -33.74 17.86
C ASN A 5 -2.86 -32.73 16.78
N ILE A 6 -3.29 -32.85 15.51
CA ILE A 6 -2.75 -31.99 14.42
C ILE A 6 -2.95 -30.48 14.72
N VAL A 7 -4.13 -30.08 15.16
CA VAL A 7 -4.43 -28.68 15.58
C VAL A 7 -3.59 -28.25 16.80
N LYS A 8 -3.26 -29.19 17.70
CA LYS A 8 -2.52 -28.93 18.94
C LYS A 8 -1.02 -28.73 18.68
N TYR A 9 -0.46 -29.38 17.66
CA TYR A 9 0.92 -29.18 17.23
C TYR A 9 1.11 -27.90 16.40
N ALA A 10 0.17 -27.57 15.50
CA ALA A 10 0.22 -26.31 14.74
C ALA A 10 0.27 -25.08 15.66
N ASN A 11 -0.60 -25.06 16.69
CA ASN A 11 -0.63 -23.97 17.67
C ASN A 11 0.68 -23.89 18.50
N ARG A 12 1.26 -25.04 18.88
CA ARG A 12 2.56 -25.09 19.59
C ARG A 12 3.74 -24.62 18.74
N PHE A 13 3.75 -24.90 17.44
CA PHE A 13 4.80 -24.48 16.52
C PHE A 13 4.74 -22.96 16.26
N CYS A 14 3.53 -22.42 16.12
CA CYS A 14 3.31 -20.98 16.00
C CYS A 14 3.72 -20.22 17.30
N LEU A 15 3.43 -20.80 18.47
CA LEU A 15 3.95 -20.31 19.76
C LEU A 15 5.49 -20.26 19.78
N LEU A 16 6.17 -21.34 19.38
CA LEU A 16 7.63 -21.41 19.39
C LEU A 16 8.28 -20.38 18.45
N LEU A 17 7.70 -20.15 17.28
CA LEU A 17 8.12 -19.09 16.36
C LEU A 17 7.93 -17.69 16.95
N LEU A 18 6.84 -17.45 17.70
CA LEU A 18 6.64 -16.19 18.42
C LEU A 18 7.66 -16.01 19.56
N PHE A 19 7.98 -17.06 20.30
CA PHE A 19 9.01 -17.02 21.33
C PHE A 19 10.39 -16.69 20.76
N SER A 20 10.81 -17.31 19.64
CA SER A 20 12.07 -16.95 18.98
C SER A 20 12.05 -15.53 18.43
N LEU A 21 10.93 -15.05 17.88
CA LEU A 21 10.81 -13.67 17.38
C LEU A 21 10.91 -12.62 18.50
N ILE A 22 10.38 -12.92 19.68
CA ILE A 22 10.50 -12.07 20.89
C ILE A 22 11.94 -12.09 21.43
N ILE A 23 12.61 -13.25 21.41
CA ILE A 23 14.01 -13.38 21.81
C ILE A 23 14.92 -12.57 20.87
N VAL A 24 14.70 -12.62 19.55
CA VAL A 24 15.46 -11.83 18.57
C VAL A 24 15.34 -10.32 18.80
N LEU A 25 14.20 -9.83 19.32
CA LEU A 25 14.02 -8.42 19.73
C LEU A 25 14.77 -8.04 21.03
N SER A 26 15.30 -9.01 21.77
CA SER A 26 16.05 -8.82 23.03
C SER A 26 17.57 -8.97 22.89
N SER A 27 18.05 -9.57 21.79
CA SER A 27 19.47 -9.84 21.54
C SER A 27 19.83 -9.54 20.07
N GLY A 28 20.38 -8.35 19.81
CA GLY A 28 20.68 -7.91 18.45
C GLY A 28 21.97 -8.52 17.88
N ALA A 29 21.88 -9.16 16.71
CA ALA A 29 22.96 -9.32 15.73
C ALA A 29 22.40 -9.70 14.34
N VAL A 30 22.93 -9.05 13.30
CA VAL A 30 22.52 -8.95 11.89
C VAL A 30 22.55 -10.27 11.07
N SER A 31 21.68 -10.38 10.04
CA SER A 31 21.98 -10.75 8.61
C SER A 31 20.87 -11.55 7.88
N ALA A 32 20.96 -11.71 6.54
CA ALA A 32 19.83 -11.90 5.62
C ALA A 32 19.93 -13.06 4.59
N THR A 33 18.86 -13.21 3.75
CA THR A 33 18.71 -14.05 2.50
C THR A 33 18.71 -15.59 2.68
N THR A 34 18.05 -16.48 1.91
CA THR A 34 17.14 -16.49 0.71
C THR A 34 16.53 -17.93 0.59
N ASP A 35 15.50 -18.33 -0.18
CA ASP A 35 14.24 -17.78 -0.75
C ASP A 35 13.43 -19.00 -1.35
N ASN A 36 12.19 -18.80 -1.87
CA ASN A 36 11.25 -19.80 -2.50
C ASN A 36 10.58 -20.84 -1.54
N GLU A 37 9.34 -21.34 -1.72
CA GLU A 37 8.47 -21.43 -2.93
C GLU A 37 6.94 -21.41 -2.60
N THR A 38 6.07 -21.52 -3.63
CA THR A 38 4.64 -21.14 -3.67
C THR A 38 3.64 -22.31 -3.62
N VAL A 39 2.45 -22.16 -2.99
CA VAL A 39 1.20 -22.88 -3.37
C VAL A 39 -0.05 -21.98 -3.22
N ASN A 40 -1.01 -22.13 -4.13
CA ASN A 40 -2.26 -21.36 -4.29
C ASN A 40 -3.50 -22.28 -4.13
N PRO A 41 -4.70 -21.76 -3.81
CA PRO A 41 -5.87 -22.18 -4.59
C PRO A 41 -6.91 -21.08 -4.94
N THR A 42 -7.40 -21.15 -6.18
CA THR A 42 -8.60 -20.52 -6.74
C THR A 42 -9.90 -21.20 -6.21
N ASN A 43 -11.15 -20.81 -6.47
CA ASN A 43 -11.81 -19.77 -7.29
C ASN A 43 -13.26 -19.57 -6.76
N SER A 44 -13.94 -18.47 -7.08
CA SER A 44 -15.41 -18.41 -7.32
C SER A 44 -15.85 -17.04 -7.88
N THR A 45 -16.94 -17.02 -8.64
CA THR A 45 -17.39 -15.88 -9.47
C THR A 45 -18.88 -15.61 -9.24
N GLU A 46 -19.32 -14.35 -9.25
CA GLU A 46 -20.59 -13.86 -9.87
C GLU A 46 -20.71 -12.31 -9.76
N PRO A 47 -21.64 -11.62 -10.48
CA PRO A 47 -21.34 -10.32 -11.08
C PRO A 47 -21.94 -9.07 -10.40
N ILE A 48 -21.23 -7.94 -10.45
CA ILE A 48 -21.79 -6.58 -10.30
C ILE A 48 -21.12 -5.64 -11.30
N ILE A 49 -21.91 -4.83 -12.01
CA ILE A 49 -21.44 -3.84 -12.98
C ILE A 49 -21.04 -2.56 -12.23
N ASN A 50 -19.74 -2.28 -12.06
CA ASN A 50 -19.22 -0.99 -11.57
C ASN A 50 -17.74 -0.79 -11.95
N GLU A 51 -17.46 0.10 -12.91
CA GLU A 51 -16.13 0.63 -13.36
C GLU A 51 -14.86 -0.17 -12.96
N GLN A 52 -14.77 -1.39 -13.47
CA GLN A 52 -13.61 -2.29 -13.35
C GLN A 52 -12.57 -2.03 -14.45
N ILE A 53 -11.28 -2.03 -14.10
CA ILE A 53 -10.19 -2.00 -15.08
C ILE A 53 -9.96 -3.40 -15.68
N THR A 54 -10.54 -3.68 -16.85
CA THR A 54 -10.12 -4.79 -17.73
C THR A 54 -9.31 -4.28 -18.92
N ASP A 55 -8.36 -5.09 -19.38
CA ASP A 55 -7.54 -4.72 -20.53
C ASP A 55 -8.38 -4.77 -21.81
N GLN A 56 -8.69 -3.60 -22.36
CA GLN A 56 -9.56 -3.41 -23.52
C GLN A 56 -8.78 -2.66 -24.59
N ASN A 57 -8.12 -3.43 -25.45
CA ASN A 57 -7.45 -2.94 -26.65
C ASN A 57 -8.50 -2.65 -27.74
N LYS A 58 -9.11 -1.46 -27.68
CA LYS A 58 -10.05 -0.97 -28.69
C LYS A 58 -9.59 0.38 -29.19
N ASN A 59 -9.29 0.46 -30.48
CA ASN A 59 -8.79 1.67 -31.14
C ASN A 59 -9.90 2.72 -31.26
N THR A 60 -10.04 3.57 -30.25
CA THR A 60 -10.83 4.80 -30.30
C THR A 60 -9.91 6.01 -30.14
N PRO A 61 -10.16 7.15 -30.81
CA PRO A 61 -9.29 8.33 -30.75
C PRO A 61 -9.09 8.82 -29.32
N ILE A 62 -7.84 9.07 -28.94
CA ILE A 62 -7.50 9.73 -27.68
C ILE A 62 -7.92 11.21 -27.81
N PRO A 63 -8.65 11.79 -26.84
CA PRO A 63 -8.91 13.23 -26.81
C PRO A 63 -7.58 14.00 -26.80
N HIS A 64 -7.30 14.75 -27.88
CA HIS A 64 -6.07 15.52 -27.97
C HIS A 64 -6.19 16.80 -27.12
N ALA A 65 -5.10 17.16 -26.43
CA ALA A 65 -5.05 18.39 -25.65
C ALA A 65 -5.17 19.63 -26.57
N ALA A 66 -5.99 20.58 -26.17
CA ALA A 66 -6.15 21.85 -26.89
C ALA A 66 -4.89 22.73 -26.77
N ALA A 67 -4.67 23.60 -27.76
CA ALA A 67 -3.61 24.59 -27.72
C ALA A 67 -3.72 25.49 -26.48
N GLY A 68 -2.61 25.69 -25.77
CA GLY A 68 -2.60 26.35 -24.45
C GLY A 68 -2.55 25.39 -23.25
N SER A 69 -2.34 24.09 -23.47
CA SER A 69 -2.31 23.09 -22.40
C SER A 69 -1.10 23.21 -21.45
N VAL A 70 -1.38 23.33 -20.16
CA VAL A 70 -0.38 23.23 -19.08
C VAL A 70 0.37 21.89 -19.15
N THR A 71 1.69 21.92 -19.00
CA THR A 71 2.56 20.73 -18.99
C THR A 71 3.53 20.82 -17.83
N PHE A 72 3.60 19.77 -17.02
CA PHE A 72 4.54 19.67 -15.89
C PHE A 72 5.77 18.86 -16.28
N THR A 73 6.93 19.24 -15.77
CA THR A 73 8.17 18.47 -15.83
C THR A 73 8.09 17.22 -14.95
N GLN A 74 9.02 16.29 -15.14
CA GLN A 74 9.06 15.06 -14.34
C GLN A 74 9.42 15.32 -12.88
N ASP A 75 10.28 16.30 -12.62
CA ASP A 75 10.76 16.58 -11.26
C ASP A 75 9.73 17.35 -10.43
N GLU A 76 8.92 18.23 -11.05
CA GLU A 76 7.74 18.83 -10.40
C GLU A 76 6.72 17.76 -9.97
N ILE A 77 6.47 16.74 -10.81
CA ILE A 77 5.55 15.64 -10.49
C ILE A 77 6.13 14.72 -9.40
N LYS A 78 7.45 14.46 -9.39
CA LYS A 78 8.12 13.73 -8.29
C LYS A 78 8.05 14.49 -6.97
N GLN A 79 8.24 15.80 -6.98
CA GLN A 79 8.12 16.65 -5.80
C GLN A 79 6.68 16.63 -5.26
N ALA A 80 5.68 16.79 -6.13
CA ALA A 80 4.27 16.61 -5.77
C ALA A 80 3.96 15.19 -5.25
N SER A 81 4.63 14.16 -5.76
CA SER A 81 4.52 12.77 -5.27
C SER A 81 5.07 12.62 -3.85
N HIS A 82 6.19 13.27 -3.54
CA HIS A 82 6.70 13.34 -2.18
C HIS A 82 5.69 14.03 -1.23
N GLU A 83 5.14 15.16 -1.64
CA GLU A 83 4.18 15.94 -0.84
C GLU A 83 2.88 15.16 -0.57
N VAL A 84 2.29 14.53 -1.59
CA VAL A 84 1.08 13.70 -1.42
C VAL A 84 1.37 12.47 -0.55
N LYS A 85 2.52 11.81 -0.72
CA LYS A 85 2.94 10.70 0.15
C LYS A 85 3.02 11.15 1.61
N THR A 86 3.74 12.25 1.87
CA THR A 86 3.95 12.82 3.20
C THR A 86 2.63 13.32 3.83
N HIS A 87 1.73 13.91 3.04
CA HIS A 87 0.38 14.27 3.52
C HIS A 87 -0.41 13.04 3.96
N ILE A 88 -0.45 11.98 3.15
CA ILE A 88 -1.16 10.73 3.50
C ILE A 88 -0.55 10.09 4.75
N GLU A 89 0.77 10.03 4.82
CA GLU A 89 1.50 9.49 5.98
C GLU A 89 1.27 10.30 7.25
N ASN A 90 1.08 11.63 7.17
CA ASN A 90 0.80 12.47 8.33
C ASN A 90 -0.70 12.49 8.72
N ASN A 91 -1.58 12.77 7.76
CA ASN A 91 -2.99 13.12 7.96
C ASN A 91 -3.97 11.95 7.78
N LYS A 92 -3.49 10.78 7.34
CA LYS A 92 -4.26 9.52 7.15
C LYS A 92 -5.42 9.62 6.15
N ASN A 93 -5.41 10.64 5.30
CA ASN A 93 -6.38 10.85 4.22
C ASN A 93 -5.65 11.25 2.93
N LEU A 94 -6.33 11.15 1.79
CA LEU A 94 -5.88 11.88 0.60
C LEU A 94 -6.00 13.39 0.88
N PRO A 95 -5.05 14.23 0.41
CA PRO A 95 -5.31 15.66 0.29
C PRO A 95 -6.38 15.89 -0.79
N ASP A 96 -7.14 16.98 -0.72
CA ASP A 96 -8.10 17.33 -1.78
C ASP A 96 -7.39 17.63 -3.11
N LYS A 97 -6.19 18.22 -3.03
CA LYS A 97 -5.38 18.70 -4.14
C LYS A 97 -3.89 18.79 -3.75
N VAL A 98 -3.02 18.85 -4.74
CA VAL A 98 -1.60 19.19 -4.61
C VAL A 98 -1.28 20.33 -5.58
N THR A 99 -0.46 21.29 -5.15
CA THR A 99 -0.10 22.45 -5.98
C THR A 99 1.20 22.17 -6.72
N ILE A 100 1.14 22.06 -8.05
CA ILE A 100 2.30 21.80 -8.91
C ILE A 100 2.62 23.08 -9.68
N ASN A 101 3.77 23.70 -9.42
CA ASN A 101 4.21 24.96 -10.05
C ASN A 101 3.10 26.04 -10.06
N GLY A 102 2.52 26.28 -8.88
CA GLY A 102 1.44 27.27 -8.69
C GLY A 102 0.06 26.84 -9.19
N ILE A 103 -0.10 25.63 -9.75
CA ILE A 103 -1.37 25.13 -10.28
C ILE A 103 -1.93 24.04 -9.37
N ASP A 104 -3.16 24.23 -8.91
CA ASP A 104 -3.88 23.26 -8.08
C ASP A 104 -4.37 22.07 -8.90
N VAL A 105 -3.83 20.89 -8.61
CA VAL A 105 -4.15 19.60 -9.24
C VAL A 105 -4.90 18.72 -8.25
N ASP A 106 -6.13 18.31 -8.57
CA ASP A 106 -6.90 17.41 -7.72
C ASP A 106 -6.49 15.95 -7.90
N MET A 107 -6.79 15.13 -6.89
CA MET A 107 -6.29 13.75 -6.80
C MET A 107 -6.60 12.82 -7.99
N PRO A 108 -7.75 12.88 -8.70
CA PRO A 108 -7.96 12.09 -9.90
C PRO A 108 -7.00 12.51 -11.02
N SER A 109 -6.89 13.81 -11.29
CA SER A 109 -5.94 14.35 -12.27
C SER A 109 -4.49 14.02 -11.90
N PHE A 110 -4.18 14.04 -10.59
CA PHE A 110 -2.87 13.64 -10.06
C PHE A 110 -2.57 12.14 -10.29
N LEU A 111 -3.54 11.24 -10.06
CA LEU A 111 -3.40 9.80 -10.37
C LEU A 111 -3.01 9.56 -11.84
N ARG A 112 -3.60 10.33 -12.76
CA ARG A 112 -3.23 10.29 -14.18
C ARG A 112 -1.79 10.76 -14.41
N LEU A 113 -1.36 11.87 -13.77
CA LEU A 113 0.02 12.37 -13.91
C LEU A 113 1.07 11.35 -13.42
N ILE A 114 0.88 10.77 -12.23
CA ILE A 114 1.86 9.83 -11.65
C ILE A 114 1.91 8.48 -12.37
N THR A 115 0.77 7.98 -12.88
CA THR A 115 0.76 6.76 -13.71
C THR A 115 1.39 7.01 -15.09
N SER A 116 1.11 8.17 -15.71
CA SER A 116 1.80 8.62 -16.94
C SER A 116 3.30 8.76 -16.74
N LEU A 117 3.75 9.32 -15.60
CA LEU A 117 5.18 9.47 -15.32
C LEU A 117 5.86 8.13 -15.10
N THR A 118 5.19 7.19 -14.43
CA THR A 118 5.68 5.81 -14.27
C THR A 118 5.90 5.15 -15.64
N GLN A 119 5.00 5.34 -16.59
CA GLN A 119 5.15 4.87 -17.97
C GLN A 119 6.31 5.57 -18.71
N LYS A 120 6.40 6.90 -18.63
CA LYS A 120 7.51 7.64 -19.27
C LYS A 120 8.87 7.21 -18.73
N ILE A 121 9.05 7.11 -17.41
CA ILE A 121 10.33 6.68 -16.83
C ILE A 121 10.69 5.26 -17.30
N ASN A 122 9.72 4.34 -17.39
CA ASN A 122 9.96 2.99 -17.94
C ASN A 122 10.44 3.04 -19.40
N ASN A 123 9.84 3.89 -20.22
CA ASN A 123 10.14 3.99 -21.66
C ASN A 123 11.35 4.90 -21.96
N ASN A 124 12.08 5.35 -20.93
CA ASN A 124 13.10 6.40 -20.98
C ASN A 124 12.60 7.75 -21.57
N ASP A 125 11.28 7.93 -21.61
CA ASP A 125 10.54 9.18 -21.76
C ASP A 125 11.11 10.30 -20.88
N LYS A 126 11.64 11.41 -21.43
CA LYS A 126 12.10 12.59 -20.66
C LYS A 126 11.23 13.83 -20.80
N THR A 127 10.30 13.84 -21.75
CA THR A 127 9.38 14.96 -21.95
C THR A 127 8.41 15.11 -20.78
N GLY A 128 7.94 16.35 -20.58
CA GLY A 128 6.91 16.66 -19.59
C GLY A 128 5.56 15.99 -19.87
N ILE A 129 4.61 16.15 -18.95
CA ILE A 129 3.30 15.51 -19.01
C ILE A 129 2.23 16.59 -18.96
N THR A 130 1.39 16.59 -19.99
CA THR A 130 0.28 17.52 -20.13
C THR A 130 -0.77 17.26 -19.05
N TYR A 131 -1.12 18.31 -18.32
CA TYR A 131 -2.22 18.30 -17.36
C TYR A 131 -3.54 18.08 -18.10
N VAL A 132 -4.31 17.11 -17.63
CA VAL A 132 -5.67 16.82 -18.09
C VAL A 132 -6.52 16.63 -16.85
N LYS A 133 -7.62 17.37 -16.79
CA LYS A 133 -8.60 17.25 -15.71
C LYS A 133 -9.24 15.85 -15.76
N CYS A 134 -9.37 15.21 -14.61
CA CYS A 134 -10.13 13.97 -14.47
C CYS A 134 -11.13 14.06 -13.32
N ASP A 135 -12.25 13.36 -13.45
CA ASP A 135 -13.29 13.25 -12.44
C ASP A 135 -12.99 12.14 -11.41
N LYS A 136 -13.62 12.26 -10.23
CA LYS A 136 -13.53 11.29 -9.13
C LYS A 136 -14.16 9.93 -9.52
N PRO A 137 -13.70 8.81 -8.94
CA PRO A 137 -14.39 7.52 -9.08
C PRO A 137 -15.80 7.58 -8.46
N THR A 138 -16.72 6.74 -8.94
CA THR A 138 -18.11 6.73 -8.42
C THR A 138 -18.26 5.87 -7.16
N ALA A 139 -17.54 4.76 -7.07
CA ALA A 139 -17.65 3.79 -5.98
C ALA A 139 -16.28 3.12 -5.72
N PRO A 140 -15.28 3.85 -5.20
CA PRO A 140 -13.97 3.28 -4.90
C PRO A 140 -14.08 2.19 -3.83
N GLN A 141 -13.27 1.13 -3.99
CA GLN A 141 -13.26 0.00 -3.06
C GLN A 141 -11.84 -0.58 -2.95
N ASP A 142 -11.37 -0.81 -1.72
CA ASP A 142 -10.09 -1.45 -1.43
C ASP A 142 -10.30 -2.67 -0.54
N THR A 143 -9.96 -3.85 -1.06
CA THR A 143 -10.01 -5.16 -0.39
C THR A 143 -8.77 -6.00 -0.72
N ILE A 144 -7.63 -5.36 -0.99
CA ILE A 144 -6.37 -6.11 -1.03
C ILE A 144 -6.01 -6.61 0.36
N THR A 145 -5.07 -7.54 0.40
CA THR A 145 -4.25 -7.86 1.56
C THR A 145 -2.88 -7.22 1.41
N THR A 146 -2.10 -7.19 2.49
CA THR A 146 -0.74 -6.67 2.44
C THR A 146 0.18 -7.58 1.63
N GLY A 147 1.03 -6.97 0.80
CA GLY A 147 2.02 -7.69 0.02
C GLY A 147 2.95 -6.75 -0.73
N GLN A 148 3.53 -7.24 -1.83
CA GLN A 148 4.42 -6.45 -2.69
C GLN A 148 4.02 -6.59 -4.16
N LEU A 149 4.05 -5.48 -4.91
CA LEU A 149 4.02 -5.51 -6.37
C LEU A 149 5.45 -5.55 -6.90
N THR A 150 5.68 -6.35 -7.95
CA THR A 150 6.93 -6.27 -8.73
C THR A 150 6.91 -5.05 -9.64
N LYS A 151 8.10 -4.62 -10.10
CA LYS A 151 8.26 -3.59 -11.12
C LYS A 151 7.43 -3.84 -12.37
N ALA A 152 7.42 -5.07 -12.89
CA ALA A 152 6.60 -5.42 -14.05
C ALA A 152 5.10 -5.21 -13.76
N THR A 153 4.62 -5.68 -12.60
CA THR A 153 3.21 -5.59 -12.20
C THR A 153 2.73 -4.15 -12.05
N TYR A 154 3.44 -3.29 -11.30
CA TYR A 154 2.96 -1.91 -11.14
C TYR A 154 3.13 -1.07 -12.40
N ILE A 155 4.07 -1.41 -13.31
CA ILE A 155 4.19 -0.76 -14.62
C ILE A 155 3.04 -1.18 -15.54
N GLU A 156 2.68 -2.47 -15.61
CA GLU A 156 1.49 -2.94 -16.33
C GLU A 156 0.26 -2.15 -15.86
N ILE A 157 0.00 -2.14 -14.55
CA ILE A 157 -1.18 -1.48 -13.98
C ILE A 157 -1.16 0.03 -14.23
N ALA A 158 -0.01 0.70 -14.15
CA ALA A 158 0.11 2.13 -14.46
C ALA A 158 -0.32 2.42 -15.90
N GLY A 159 0.10 1.59 -16.85
CA GLY A 159 -0.30 1.71 -18.26
C GLY A 159 -1.79 1.49 -18.47
N ILE A 160 -2.42 0.54 -17.75
CA ILE A 160 -3.87 0.31 -17.89
C ILE A 160 -4.67 1.45 -17.23
N ILE A 161 -4.27 1.94 -16.04
CA ILE A 161 -4.88 3.12 -15.40
C ILE A 161 -4.78 4.33 -16.32
N GLN A 162 -3.59 4.64 -16.85
CA GLN A 162 -3.39 5.75 -17.77
C GLN A 162 -4.34 5.65 -18.98
N ARG A 163 -4.37 4.50 -19.66
CA ARG A 163 -5.27 4.26 -20.81
C ARG A 163 -6.76 4.35 -20.44
N TYR A 164 -7.14 4.06 -19.20
CA TYR A 164 -8.52 4.25 -18.73
C TYR A 164 -8.83 5.74 -18.54
N MET A 165 -7.96 6.47 -17.84
CA MET A 165 -8.16 7.89 -17.54
C MET A 165 -8.07 8.78 -18.78
N ASP A 166 -7.17 8.47 -19.72
CA ASP A 166 -7.07 9.15 -21.03
C ASP A 166 -8.35 9.00 -21.88
N ARG A 167 -9.10 7.90 -21.72
CA ARG A 167 -10.34 7.63 -22.49
C ARG A 167 -11.60 8.13 -21.80
N ASN A 168 -11.69 8.03 -20.48
CA ASN A 168 -12.90 8.32 -19.72
C ASN A 168 -12.86 9.68 -18.99
N LEU A 169 -11.70 10.35 -18.96
CA LEU A 169 -11.46 11.57 -18.17
C LEU A 169 -11.89 11.43 -16.69
N LYS A 170 -11.72 10.23 -16.14
CA LYS A 170 -12.23 9.84 -14.82
C LYS A 170 -11.32 8.79 -14.20
N ALA A 171 -11.10 8.86 -12.89
CA ALA A 171 -10.36 7.83 -12.16
C ALA A 171 -11.15 6.52 -12.04
N PRO A 172 -10.49 5.35 -12.14
CA PRO A 172 -11.14 4.07 -11.90
C PRO A 172 -11.46 3.87 -10.42
N ASN A 173 -12.52 3.11 -10.11
CA ASN A 173 -12.86 2.73 -8.74
C ASN A 173 -11.75 1.89 -8.08
N TYR A 174 -11.21 0.91 -8.83
CA TYR A 174 -10.21 -0.04 -8.37
C TYR A 174 -9.53 -0.78 -9.54
N SER A 175 -8.43 -1.49 -9.23
CA SER A 175 -7.78 -2.45 -10.11
C SER A 175 -7.87 -3.86 -9.54
N THR A 176 -8.11 -4.85 -10.40
CA THR A 176 -8.13 -6.28 -10.05
C THR A 176 -6.80 -7.00 -10.33
N LYS A 177 -5.80 -6.27 -10.82
CA LYS A 177 -4.56 -6.80 -11.40
C LYS A 177 -3.39 -6.99 -10.41
N THR A 178 -3.57 -6.68 -9.12
CA THR A 178 -2.49 -6.76 -8.12
C THR A 178 -2.14 -8.19 -7.69
N GLY A 179 -3.09 -9.12 -7.80
CA GLY A 179 -2.95 -10.48 -7.25
C GLY A 179 -2.99 -10.55 -5.71
N LEU A 180 -3.20 -9.43 -5.00
CA LEU A 180 -3.24 -9.38 -3.53
C LEU A 180 -4.65 -9.39 -2.94
N GLY A 181 -5.68 -9.45 -3.78
CA GLY A 181 -7.10 -9.43 -3.41
C GLY A 181 -7.96 -8.98 -4.59
N ALA A 182 -9.28 -8.91 -4.38
CA ALA A 182 -10.22 -8.59 -5.45
C ALA A 182 -10.05 -7.14 -5.98
N TYR A 183 -9.96 -6.16 -5.08
CA TYR A 183 -10.01 -4.74 -5.44
C TYR A 183 -8.88 -3.95 -4.79
N TRP A 184 -8.01 -3.35 -5.61
CA TRP A 184 -7.02 -2.35 -5.17
C TRP A 184 -7.57 -0.96 -5.44
N GLY A 185 -7.90 -0.21 -4.39
CA GLY A 185 -8.72 1.00 -4.48
C GLY A 185 -7.98 2.24 -4.95
N TYR A 186 -8.75 3.19 -5.47
CA TYR A 186 -8.33 4.52 -5.95
C TYR A 186 -7.32 5.23 -5.03
N GLU A 187 -7.61 5.35 -3.73
CA GLU A 187 -6.75 6.04 -2.76
C GLU A 187 -5.41 5.33 -2.59
N ASN A 188 -5.43 4.00 -2.60
CA ASN A 188 -4.27 3.14 -2.46
C ASN A 188 -3.38 3.17 -3.71
N MET A 189 -3.96 3.31 -4.91
CA MET A 189 -3.23 3.59 -6.14
C MET A 189 -2.44 4.89 -6.01
N ILE A 190 -3.10 5.99 -5.61
CA ILE A 190 -2.46 7.31 -5.48
C ILE A 190 -1.29 7.23 -4.51
N TYR A 191 -1.51 6.70 -3.31
CA TYR A 191 -0.44 6.56 -2.31
C TYR A 191 0.73 5.71 -2.83
N THR A 192 0.44 4.64 -3.56
CA THR A 192 1.48 3.73 -4.05
C THR A 192 2.30 4.31 -5.18
N TYR A 193 1.67 4.97 -6.16
CA TYR A 193 2.42 5.67 -7.20
C TYR A 193 3.15 6.91 -6.66
N SER A 194 2.62 7.57 -5.63
CA SER A 194 3.33 8.61 -4.88
C SER A 194 4.61 8.06 -4.22
N LYS A 195 4.54 6.91 -3.53
CA LYS A 195 5.74 6.21 -3.01
C LYS A 195 6.71 5.78 -4.11
N ILE A 196 6.23 5.29 -5.26
CA ILE A 196 7.07 4.84 -6.39
C ILE A 196 7.89 6.00 -6.98
N LEU A 197 7.35 7.22 -6.97
CA LEU A 197 7.95 8.41 -7.57
C LEU A 197 8.65 9.34 -6.57
N ASP A 198 8.59 9.06 -5.26
CA ASP A 198 9.24 9.86 -4.22
C ASP A 198 10.77 9.93 -4.44
N PRO A 199 11.32 11.10 -4.82
CA PRO A 199 12.73 11.26 -5.13
C PRO A 199 13.62 11.18 -3.88
N THR A 200 13.05 11.29 -2.68
CA THR A 200 13.79 11.17 -1.41
C THR A 200 14.06 9.72 -1.01
N ALA A 201 13.26 8.77 -1.55
CA ALA A 201 13.34 7.36 -1.23
C ALA A 201 14.13 6.55 -2.29
N GLN A 202 14.07 6.94 -3.57
CA GLN A 202 14.83 6.28 -4.64
C GLN A 202 15.11 7.17 -5.86
N THR A 203 16.22 6.91 -6.54
CA THR A 203 16.62 7.59 -7.79
C THR A 203 16.06 6.93 -9.06
N THR A 204 15.51 5.72 -8.97
CA THR A 204 14.96 4.94 -10.09
C THR A 204 13.72 4.15 -9.66
N LEU A 205 12.87 3.75 -10.62
CA LEU A 205 11.67 2.95 -10.34
C LEU A 205 12.03 1.63 -9.59
N PRO A 206 11.51 1.41 -8.36
CA PRO A 206 11.97 0.36 -7.45
C PRO A 206 11.61 -1.05 -7.94
N ALA A 207 12.47 -2.04 -7.66
CA ALA A 207 12.27 -3.41 -8.13
C ALA A 207 11.00 -4.09 -7.57
N LYS A 208 10.62 -3.74 -6.32
CA LYS A 208 9.37 -4.13 -5.66
C LYS A 208 8.87 -2.94 -4.82
N ILE A 209 7.56 -2.85 -4.60
CA ILE A 209 6.94 -1.86 -3.69
C ILE A 209 5.96 -2.55 -2.74
N SER A 210 6.06 -2.26 -1.44
CA SER A 210 5.10 -2.76 -0.44
C SER A 210 3.79 -1.98 -0.46
N ILE A 211 2.68 -2.71 -0.44
CA ILE A 211 1.32 -2.17 -0.31
C ILE A 211 0.59 -2.77 0.87
N LEU A 212 -0.25 -1.94 1.47
CA LEU A 212 -1.13 -2.23 2.61
C LEU A 212 -2.57 -1.92 2.16
N PRO A 213 -3.59 -2.62 2.68
CA PRO A 213 -4.99 -2.23 2.53
C PRO A 213 -5.22 -0.77 2.93
N TRP A 214 -6.08 -0.04 2.19
CA TRP A 214 -6.31 1.39 2.46
C TRP A 214 -6.83 1.64 3.89
N LYS A 215 -7.65 0.72 4.42
CA LYS A 215 -8.09 0.76 5.83
C LYS A 215 -6.95 0.79 6.85
N TYR A 216 -5.76 0.26 6.52
CA TYR A 216 -4.58 0.34 7.41
C TYR A 216 -3.80 1.65 7.22
N LEU A 217 -3.98 2.35 6.11
CA LEU A 217 -3.38 3.65 5.88
C LEU A 217 -4.19 4.74 6.61
N SER A 218 -5.52 4.66 6.54
CA SER A 218 -6.43 5.54 7.27
C SER A 218 -6.41 5.32 8.79
N ASN A 219 -6.26 4.08 9.25
CA ASN A 219 -6.37 3.76 10.67
C ASN A 219 -5.02 3.49 11.36
N TYR A 220 -3.95 3.21 10.59
CA TYR A 220 -2.75 2.52 11.09
C TYR A 220 -1.40 3.05 10.61
N LEU A 221 -1.35 4.26 10.03
CA LEU A 221 -0.10 5.01 9.84
C LEU A 221 0.18 6.06 10.94
N GLY A 222 -0.55 6.03 12.06
CA GLY A 222 0.01 6.55 13.31
C GLY A 222 1.25 5.73 13.65
N THR A 223 2.41 6.39 13.81
CA THR A 223 3.66 5.67 14.07
C THR A 223 3.64 5.08 15.48
N PHE A 224 3.19 3.84 15.62
CA PHE A 224 3.49 3.08 16.81
C PHE A 224 5.00 2.98 16.96
N THR A 225 5.50 3.53 18.06
CA THR A 225 6.93 3.50 18.33
C THR A 225 7.39 2.06 18.48
N ILE A 226 8.70 1.84 18.32
CA ILE A 226 9.31 0.53 18.62
C ILE A 226 8.92 0.09 20.04
N GLN A 227 8.83 1.03 20.99
CA GLN A 227 8.43 0.74 22.36
C GLN A 227 6.95 0.34 22.47
N GLN A 228 6.02 1.10 21.90
CA GLN A 228 4.58 0.77 21.94
C GLN A 228 4.30 -0.59 21.30
N THR A 229 5.03 -0.91 20.23
CA THR A 229 4.96 -2.23 19.57
C THR A 229 5.56 -3.35 20.44
N LYS A 230 6.66 -3.09 21.15
CA LYS A 230 7.25 -4.04 22.13
C LYS A 230 6.34 -4.27 23.35
N ASP A 231 5.67 -3.23 23.84
CA ASP A 231 4.75 -3.33 24.97
C ASP A 231 3.53 -4.17 24.60
N ALA A 232 2.95 -3.94 23.42
CA ALA A 232 1.91 -4.78 22.85
C ALA A 232 2.39 -6.23 22.63
N ALA A 233 3.62 -6.44 22.17
CA ALA A 233 4.20 -7.78 22.00
C ALA A 233 4.32 -8.52 23.33
N THR A 234 4.73 -7.81 24.38
CA THR A 234 4.80 -8.33 25.75
C THR A 234 3.41 -8.71 26.28
N ARG A 235 2.37 -7.90 26.01
CA ARG A 235 0.98 -8.26 26.34
C ARG A 235 0.54 -9.55 25.63
N VAL A 236 0.79 -9.68 24.33
CA VAL A 236 0.49 -10.90 23.57
C VAL A 236 1.26 -12.10 24.11
N LYS A 237 2.56 -11.95 24.41
CA LYS A 237 3.38 -13.00 25.03
C LYS A 237 2.76 -13.49 26.34
N ASN A 238 2.46 -12.58 27.26
CA ASN A 238 1.91 -12.90 28.58
C ASN A 238 0.52 -13.54 28.47
N TYR A 239 -0.33 -13.06 27.54
CA TYR A 239 -1.62 -13.67 27.24
C TYR A 239 -1.45 -15.11 26.75
N VAL A 240 -0.56 -15.34 25.79
CA VAL A 240 -0.27 -16.66 25.24
C VAL A 240 0.34 -17.60 26.28
N GLU A 241 1.19 -17.08 27.17
CA GLU A 241 1.75 -17.81 28.31
C GLU A 241 0.69 -18.24 29.32
N THR A 242 -0.33 -17.42 29.57
CA THR A 242 -1.43 -17.73 30.50
C THR A 242 -2.49 -18.62 29.85
N GLU A 243 -3.08 -18.15 28.74
CA GLU A 243 -4.28 -18.70 28.10
C GLU A 243 -4.01 -19.85 27.13
N LYS A 244 -2.73 -20.08 26.77
CA LYS A 244 -2.28 -21.13 25.82
C LYS A 244 -2.95 -21.06 24.43
N LYS A 245 -3.42 -19.88 24.04
CA LYS A 245 -4.04 -19.54 22.75
C LYS A 245 -3.62 -18.12 22.34
N LEU A 246 -3.69 -17.80 21.05
CA LEU A 246 -3.54 -16.43 20.59
C LEU A 246 -4.74 -15.57 21.04
N PRO A 247 -4.57 -14.26 21.28
CA PRO A 247 -5.69 -13.34 21.42
C PRO A 247 -6.57 -13.35 20.16
N GLY A 248 -7.79 -12.78 20.25
CA GLY A 248 -8.49 -12.30 19.05
C GLY A 248 -7.88 -10.99 18.58
N LYS A 249 -7.74 -10.05 19.52
CA LYS A 249 -7.22 -8.71 19.30
C LYS A 249 -6.09 -8.33 20.26
N VAL A 250 -5.37 -7.26 19.93
CA VAL A 250 -4.27 -6.67 20.72
C VAL A 250 -4.52 -5.19 20.93
N GLU A 251 -4.43 -4.74 22.17
CA GLU A 251 -4.40 -3.32 22.50
C GLU A 251 -3.00 -2.74 22.27
N ILE A 252 -2.92 -1.72 21.41
CA ILE A 252 -1.77 -0.82 21.37
C ILE A 252 -2.20 0.56 21.88
N SER A 253 -1.51 0.99 22.93
CA SER A 253 -1.65 2.32 23.52
C SER A 253 -0.49 3.20 23.10
N GLY A 254 -0.78 4.46 22.81
CA GLY A 254 0.19 5.50 22.49
C GLY A 254 -0.35 6.89 22.76
N ILE A 255 0.22 7.87 22.09
CA ILE A 255 -0.27 9.26 22.05
C ILE A 255 -0.63 9.61 20.61
N ASP A 256 -1.71 10.36 20.43
CA ASP A 256 -2.05 10.95 19.14
C ASP A 256 -1.13 12.14 18.80
N LEU A 257 -1.31 12.72 17.61
CA LEU A 257 -0.52 13.85 17.12
C LEU A 257 -0.79 15.15 17.92
N GLN A 258 -1.79 15.14 18.81
CA GLN A 258 -2.18 16.22 19.70
C GLN A 258 -1.68 15.98 21.14
N GLY A 259 -0.95 14.89 21.39
CA GLY A 259 -0.39 14.54 22.69
C GLY A 259 -1.36 13.88 23.66
N LYS A 260 -2.56 13.51 23.22
CA LYS A 260 -3.57 12.85 24.06
C LYS A 260 -3.40 11.33 24.00
N PRO A 261 -3.64 10.59 25.11
CA PRO A 261 -3.61 9.13 25.09
C PRO A 261 -4.63 8.53 24.12
N LEU A 262 -4.15 7.58 23.30
CA LEU A 262 -4.95 6.81 22.34
C LEU A 262 -4.67 5.32 22.55
N THR A 263 -5.71 4.53 22.76
CA THR A 263 -5.64 3.06 22.75
C THR A 263 -6.54 2.55 21.63
N ILE A 264 -6.03 1.64 20.81
CA ILE A 264 -6.80 0.96 19.78
C ILE A 264 -6.60 -0.55 19.85
N GLU A 265 -7.67 -1.29 19.56
CA GLU A 265 -7.60 -2.73 19.34
C GLU A 265 -7.32 -3.03 17.87
N ILE A 266 -6.50 -4.04 17.61
CA ILE A 266 -6.30 -4.64 16.28
C ILE A 266 -6.45 -6.14 16.32
N GLU A 267 -6.96 -6.71 15.24
CA GLU A 267 -7.00 -8.15 15.04
C GLU A 267 -5.57 -8.73 15.06
N MET A 268 -5.38 -9.91 15.66
CA MET A 268 -4.06 -10.54 15.77
C MET A 268 -3.25 -10.63 14.46
N PRO A 269 -3.85 -10.95 13.29
CA PRO A 269 -3.12 -10.93 12.02
C PRO A 269 -2.54 -9.55 11.65
N GLU A 270 -3.25 -8.48 11.98
CA GLU A 270 -2.83 -7.09 11.75
C GLU A 270 -1.68 -6.73 12.72
N PHE A 271 -1.71 -7.22 13.96
CA PHE A 271 -0.61 -7.03 14.92
C PHE A 271 0.68 -7.75 14.54
N LEU A 272 0.59 -9.00 14.08
CA LEU A 272 1.75 -9.78 13.62
C LEU A 272 2.45 -9.09 12.43
N GLN A 273 1.69 -8.40 11.60
CA GLN A 273 2.19 -7.61 10.48
C GLN A 273 2.87 -6.31 10.91
N LEU A 274 2.34 -5.61 11.92
CA LEU A 274 3.00 -4.46 12.54
C LEU A 274 4.37 -4.88 13.13
N LEU A 275 4.41 -5.98 13.89
CA LEU A 275 5.66 -6.53 14.44
C LEU A 275 6.70 -6.79 13.36
N THR A 276 6.29 -7.48 12.28
CA THR A 276 7.15 -7.77 11.13
C THR A 276 7.73 -6.50 10.51
N THR A 277 6.91 -5.46 10.35
CA THR A 277 7.33 -4.17 9.78
C THR A 277 8.31 -3.43 10.69
N VAL A 278 8.12 -3.48 12.01
CA VAL A 278 9.01 -2.86 13.00
C VAL A 278 10.36 -3.57 13.05
N ILE A 279 10.38 -4.91 13.03
CA ILE A 279 11.63 -5.71 12.98
C ILE A 279 12.43 -5.39 11.71
N GLN A 280 11.76 -5.28 10.56
CA GLN A 280 12.42 -4.90 9.29
C GLN A 280 13.02 -3.49 9.29
N LYS A 281 12.48 -2.56 10.09
CA LYS A 281 13.08 -1.22 10.28
C LYS A 281 14.28 -1.26 11.21
N ILE A 282 14.23 -2.08 12.27
CA ILE A 282 15.35 -2.25 13.22
C ILE A 282 16.56 -2.87 12.50
N ASN A 283 16.35 -3.91 11.68
CA ASN A 283 17.42 -4.65 11.01
C ASN A 283 18.01 -3.95 9.75
N LYS A 284 17.67 -2.68 9.50
CA LYS A 284 18.19 -1.86 8.40
C LYS A 284 19.10 -0.71 8.86
N ASN A 285 19.27 -0.56 10.17
CA ASN A 285 20.20 0.37 10.83
C ASN A 285 21.40 -0.41 11.38
#